data_AF-A0A517DUT9-F1
#
_entry.id   AF-A0A517DUT9-F1
#
_cell.length_a   1.000
_cell.length_b   1.000
_cell.length_c   1.000
_cell.angle_alpha   90.00
_cell.angle_beta   90.00
_cell.angle_gamma   90.00
#
_symmetry.space_group_name_H-M   'P 1'
#
loop_
_entity.id
_entity.type
_entity.pdbx_description
1 polymer ?
#
loop_
_entity_poly.entity_id
_entity_poly.type
_entity_poly.pdbx_seq_one_letter_code
_entity_poly.pdbx_strand_id
1 'polypeptide(L)'
;MKKPFSRRLLTVDPSHMITLHQEAIEQLELMLTTVEAAEHTSDGVRDALNTMAATHWEGYLDVIHMICMHDEHLAAVMKKHDSKIIDYEPADTERHFYGNRLLLLSLLTGLVRRHRRFVYFYGLRSNPMGDYIKESIAREREHIAAIVGMIENMI
;
A
#
# COMPACT_ATOMS: atom_id res chain seq x y z
N MET A 1 -30.19 24.77 -17.98
CA MET A 1 -29.45 23.49 -17.94
C MET A 1 -28.00 23.77 -17.55
N LYS A 2 -27.58 23.36 -16.35
CA LYS A 2 -26.18 23.50 -15.91
C LYS A 2 -25.38 22.35 -16.52
N LYS A 3 -24.31 22.67 -17.29
CA LYS A 3 -23.39 21.67 -17.83
C LYS A 3 -22.77 20.88 -16.67
N PRO A 4 -22.72 19.53 -16.71
CA PRO A 4 -21.95 18.78 -15.72
C PRO A 4 -20.50 19.17 -15.91
N PHE A 5 -19.86 19.63 -14.82
CA PHE A 5 -18.42 19.80 -14.76
C PHE A 5 -17.80 18.45 -15.13
N SER A 6 -17.27 18.35 -16.35
CA SER A 6 -16.30 17.32 -16.68
C SER A 6 -15.17 17.48 -15.68
N ARG A 7 -15.08 16.56 -14.71
CA ARG A 7 -13.83 16.37 -13.95
C ARG A 7 -12.78 16.11 -15.02
N ARG A 8 -11.99 17.13 -15.34
CA ARG A 8 -10.76 16.89 -16.10
C ARG A 8 -9.97 15.91 -15.25
N LEU A 9 -9.67 14.74 -15.82
CA LEU A 9 -8.63 13.85 -15.29
C LEU A 9 -7.43 14.74 -14.96
N LEU A 10 -7.12 14.87 -13.67
CA LEU A 10 -5.88 15.51 -13.24
C LEU A 10 -4.79 14.68 -13.91
N THR A 11 -4.09 15.28 -14.87
CA THR A 11 -2.95 14.63 -15.51
C THR A 11 -1.97 14.28 -14.40
N VAL A 12 -1.87 12.99 -14.10
CA VAL A 12 -0.99 12.43 -13.08
C VAL A 12 0.41 13.00 -13.30
N ASP A 13 0.91 13.79 -12.35
CA ASP A 13 2.29 14.26 -12.40
C ASP A 13 3.20 13.08 -12.02
N PRO A 14 4.01 12.54 -12.96
CA PRO A 14 4.84 11.38 -12.68
C PRO A 14 5.85 11.66 -11.57
N SER A 15 6.32 12.89 -11.42
CA SER A 15 7.24 13.28 -10.35
C SER A 15 6.55 13.21 -8.99
N HIS A 16 5.33 13.73 -8.87
CA HIS A 16 4.54 13.60 -7.66
C HIS A 16 4.23 12.14 -7.31
N MET A 17 3.87 11.30 -8.29
CA MET A 17 3.63 9.88 -8.06
C MET A 17 4.89 9.15 -7.57
N ILE A 18 6.06 9.47 -8.12
CA ILE A 18 7.32 8.92 -7.63
C ILE A 18 7.49 9.24 -6.14
N THR A 19 7.27 10.50 -5.74
CA THR A 19 7.36 10.92 -4.34
C THR A 19 6.40 10.13 -3.44
N LEU A 20 5.13 9.99 -3.84
CA LEU A 20 4.17 9.22 -3.05
C LEU A 20 4.56 7.74 -2.95
N HIS A 21 5.05 7.11 -4.02
CA HIS A 21 5.51 5.73 -3.94
C HIS A 21 6.81 5.58 -3.12
N GLN A 22 7.66 6.59 -3.06
CA GLN A 22 8.83 6.63 -2.16
C GLN A 22 8.42 6.75 -0.70
N GLU A 23 7.48 7.65 -0.38
CA GLU A 23 6.95 7.80 0.97
C GLU A 23 6.28 6.50 1.46
N ALA A 24 5.53 5.83 0.58
CA ALA A 24 4.97 4.52 0.88
C ALA A 24 6.05 3.46 1.18
N ILE A 25 7.18 3.48 0.46
CA ILE A 25 8.32 2.59 0.75
C ILE A 25 8.90 2.89 2.13
N GLU A 26 9.08 4.16 2.46
CA GLU A 26 9.64 4.58 3.76
C GLU A 26 8.76 4.09 4.91
N GLN A 27 7.44 4.26 4.84
CA GLN A 27 6.52 3.76 5.87
C GLN A 27 6.61 2.23 6.03
N LEU A 28 6.65 1.50 4.92
CA LEU A 28 6.75 0.04 4.95
C LEU A 28 8.11 -0.46 5.50
N GLU A 29 9.21 0.23 5.19
CA GLU A 29 10.55 -0.11 5.70
C GLU A 29 10.69 0.19 7.19
N LEU A 30 10.08 1.29 7.66
CA LEU A 30 9.98 1.59 9.09
C LEU A 30 9.15 0.54 9.83
N MET A 31 7.98 0.18 9.28
CA MET A 31 7.15 -0.90 9.83
C MET A 31 7.92 -2.21 9.90
N LEU A 32 8.59 -2.61 8.80
CA LEU A 32 9.39 -3.83 8.74
C LEU A 32 10.47 -3.85 9.83
N THR A 33 11.19 -2.74 9.99
CA THR A 33 12.22 -2.60 11.03
C THR A 33 11.64 -2.73 12.43
N THR A 34 10.48 -2.12 12.70
CA THR A 34 9.82 -2.22 14.02
C THR A 34 9.31 -3.63 14.32
N VAL A 35 8.76 -4.32 13.33
CA VAL A 35 8.27 -5.71 13.46
C VAL A 35 9.44 -6.67 13.70
N GLU A 36 10.54 -6.54 12.95
CA GLU A 36 11.75 -7.34 13.14
C GLU A 36 12.38 -7.11 14.52
N ALA A 37 12.49 -5.84 14.95
CA ALA A 37 13.04 -5.52 16.26
C ALA A 37 12.20 -6.09 17.41
N ALA A 38 10.87 -6.08 17.27
CA ALA A 38 9.94 -6.59 18.29
C ALA A 38 10.13 -8.10 18.58
N GLU A 39 10.66 -8.87 17.62
CA GLU A 39 10.96 -10.30 17.82
C GLU A 39 12.10 -10.55 18.81
N HIS A 40 12.98 -9.57 19.00
CA HIS A 40 14.21 -9.71 19.78
C HIS A 40 14.19 -8.97 21.12
N THR A 41 13.09 -8.30 21.47
CA THR A 41 12.98 -7.47 22.68
C THR A 41 12.12 -8.08 23.78
N SER A 42 12.30 -7.61 25.02
CA SER A 42 11.44 -7.94 26.17
C SER A 42 10.05 -7.32 26.04
N ASP A 43 9.09 -7.82 26.83
CA ASP A 43 7.65 -7.57 26.64
C ASP A 43 7.27 -6.08 26.58
N GLY A 44 7.77 -5.24 27.50
CA GLY A 44 7.42 -3.80 27.48
C GLY A 44 7.96 -3.02 26.28
N VAL A 45 9.13 -3.41 25.75
CA VAL A 45 9.70 -2.80 24.53
C VAL A 45 9.00 -3.35 23.29
N ARG A 46 8.60 -4.64 23.33
CA ARG A 46 7.84 -5.28 22.26
C ARG A 46 6.50 -4.59 22.02
N ASP A 47 5.77 -4.26 23.07
CA ASP A 47 4.46 -3.60 22.96
C ASP A 47 4.58 -2.19 22.36
N ALA A 48 5.62 -1.44 22.74
CA ALA A 48 5.92 -0.15 22.15
C ALA A 48 6.25 -0.28 20.65
N LEU A 49 7.05 -1.27 20.26
CA LEU A 49 7.41 -1.54 18.87
C LEU A 49 6.21 -2.00 18.03
N ASN A 50 5.30 -2.81 18.60
CA ASN A 50 4.05 -3.18 17.93
C ASN A 50 3.16 -1.96 17.68
N THR A 51 3.08 -1.04 18.65
CA THR A 51 2.34 0.23 18.49
C THR A 51 2.93 1.10 17.38
N MET A 52 4.27 1.18 17.32
CA MET A 52 4.96 1.88 16.23
C MET A 52 4.69 1.22 14.87
N ALA A 53 4.72 -0.10 14.78
CA ALA A 53 4.39 -0.83 13.56
C ALA A 53 2.97 -0.52 13.06
N ALA A 54 1.98 -0.49 13.97
CA ALA A 54 0.61 -0.10 13.65
C ALA A 54 0.53 1.36 13.14
N THR A 55 1.29 2.27 13.75
CA THR A 55 1.35 3.67 13.31
C THR A 55 1.93 3.80 11.90
N HIS A 56 2.99 3.05 11.58
CA HIS A 56 3.57 3.04 10.24
C HIS A 56 2.64 2.39 9.21
N TRP A 57 1.86 1.39 9.61
CA TRP A 57 0.82 0.81 8.76
C TRP A 57 -0.26 1.84 8.41
N GLU A 58 -0.77 2.58 9.40
CA GLU A 58 -1.75 3.65 9.18
C GLU A 58 -1.19 4.76 8.29
N GLY A 59 0.05 5.20 8.53
CA GLY A 59 0.75 6.16 7.67
C GLY A 59 0.91 5.64 6.23
N TYR A 60 1.17 4.34 6.05
CA TYR A 60 1.20 3.73 4.72
C TYR A 60 -0.17 3.78 4.02
N LEU A 61 -1.26 3.49 4.74
CA LEU A 61 -2.62 3.56 4.19
C LEU A 61 -3.01 4.99 3.77
N ASP A 62 -2.59 6.01 4.53
CA ASP A 62 -2.79 7.41 4.17
C ASP A 62 -2.07 7.76 2.86
N VAL A 63 -0.84 7.29 2.68
CA VAL A 63 -0.10 7.47 1.42
C VAL A 63 -0.77 6.72 0.27
N ILE A 64 -1.27 5.50 0.50
CA ILE A 64 -2.07 4.76 -0.49
C ILE A 64 -3.33 5.52 -0.88
N HIS A 65 -4.01 6.14 0.08
CA HIS A 65 -5.16 6.99 -0.18
C HIS A 65 -4.78 8.17 -1.09
N MET A 66 -3.67 8.86 -0.81
CA MET A 66 -3.15 9.92 -1.68
C MET A 66 -2.84 9.41 -3.10
N ILE A 67 -2.19 8.25 -3.23
CA ILE A 67 -1.93 7.62 -4.54
C ILE A 67 -3.26 7.35 -5.27
N CYS A 68 -4.28 6.83 -4.59
CA CYS A 68 -5.60 6.55 -5.17
C CYS A 68 -6.32 7.81 -5.65
N MET A 69 -6.08 8.97 -5.02
CA MET A 69 -6.64 10.25 -5.47
C MET A 69 -6.06 10.69 -6.83
N HIS A 70 -4.89 10.17 -7.22
CA HIS A 70 -4.24 10.43 -8.49
C HIS A 70 -4.34 9.26 -9.49
N ASP A 71 -4.44 8.02 -9.02
CA ASP A 71 -4.55 6.81 -9.83
C ASP A 71 -5.95 6.18 -9.69
N GLU A 72 -6.86 6.57 -10.58
CA GLU A 72 -8.25 6.08 -10.59
C GLU A 72 -8.34 4.55 -10.75
N HIS A 73 -7.37 3.92 -11.43
CA HIS A 73 -7.36 2.47 -11.58
C HIS A 73 -6.97 1.78 -10.28
N LEU A 74 -5.98 2.31 -9.56
CA LEU A 74 -5.63 1.77 -8.24
C LEU A 74 -6.81 1.95 -7.27
N ALA A 75 -7.45 3.11 -7.27
CA ALA A 75 -8.64 3.36 -6.44
C ALA A 75 -9.76 2.35 -6.69
N ALA A 76 -10.03 2.03 -7.96
CA ALA A 76 -11.05 1.05 -8.32
C ALA A 76 -10.70 -0.37 -7.85
N VAL A 77 -9.43 -0.76 -7.97
CA VAL A 77 -8.95 -2.09 -7.56
C VAL A 77 -8.93 -2.23 -6.03
N MET A 78 -8.48 -1.19 -5.31
CA MET A 78 -8.53 -1.14 -3.84
C MET A 78 -9.97 -1.31 -3.35
N LYS A 79 -10.91 -0.51 -3.87
CA LYS A 79 -12.33 -0.60 -3.50
C LYS A 79 -12.94 -1.99 -3.74
N LYS A 80 -12.55 -2.65 -4.84
CA LYS A 80 -12.98 -4.02 -5.17
C LYS A 80 -12.45 -5.04 -4.17
N HIS A 81 -11.24 -4.83 -3.65
CA HIS A 81 -10.66 -5.67 -2.61
C HIS A 81 -11.27 -5.37 -1.23
N ASP A 82 -11.46 -4.11 -0.86
CA ASP A 82 -12.12 -3.72 0.39
C ASP A 82 -13.54 -4.27 0.48
N SER A 83 -14.29 -4.22 -0.63
CA SER A 83 -15.65 -4.78 -0.68
C SER A 83 -15.67 -6.30 -0.43
N LYS A 84 -14.60 -7.01 -0.78
CA LYS A 84 -14.46 -8.45 -0.49
C LYS A 84 -14.01 -8.73 0.94
N ILE A 85 -13.36 -7.76 1.58
CA ILE A 85 -12.86 -7.86 2.95
C ILE A 85 -13.99 -7.56 3.94
N ILE A 86 -14.86 -6.58 3.65
CA ILE A 86 -16.01 -6.24 4.51
C ILE A 86 -17.01 -7.39 4.65
N ASP A 87 -17.08 -8.31 3.67
CA ASP A 87 -17.89 -9.53 3.77
C ASP A 87 -17.32 -10.55 4.80
N TYR A 88 -16.11 -10.31 5.32
CA TYR A 88 -15.50 -10.98 6.48
C TYR A 88 -15.63 -10.02 7.68
N GLU A 89 -16.58 -10.27 8.59
CA GLU A 89 -16.79 -9.43 9.78
C GLU A 89 -15.50 -9.26 10.61
N PRO A 90 -15.03 -8.02 10.87
CA PRO A 90 -13.96 -7.80 11.83
C PRO A 90 -14.56 -7.75 13.24
N ALA A 91 -14.10 -8.65 14.12
CA ALA A 91 -14.40 -8.56 15.55
C ALA A 91 -13.63 -7.37 16.16
N ASP A 92 -14.34 -6.48 16.85
CA ASP A 92 -13.81 -5.36 17.66
C ASP A 92 -12.76 -5.85 18.68
N THR A 93 -11.53 -6.04 18.21
CA THR A 93 -10.39 -6.45 19.02
C THR A 93 -9.26 -5.52 18.66
N GLU A 94 -8.61 -4.97 19.69
CA GLU A 94 -7.40 -4.16 19.55
C GLU A 94 -6.48 -4.74 18.47
N ARG A 95 -6.09 -3.90 17.48
CA ARG A 95 -5.24 -4.27 16.34
C ARG A 95 -3.91 -4.80 16.85
N HIS A 96 -3.85 -6.10 17.02
CA HIS A 96 -2.69 -6.80 17.50
C HIS A 96 -2.28 -7.70 16.35
N PHE A 97 -1.01 -7.64 15.97
CA PHE A 97 -0.43 -8.49 14.94
C PHE A 97 -0.40 -9.97 15.39
N TYR A 98 -1.58 -10.60 15.45
CA TYR A 98 -1.81 -11.99 15.84
C TYR A 98 -1.79 -12.86 14.59
N GLY A 99 -0.65 -12.84 13.89
CA GLY A 99 -0.45 -13.61 12.67
C GLY A 99 0.96 -14.21 12.59
N ASN A 100 1.19 -15.03 11.55
CA ASN A 100 2.53 -15.52 11.26
C ASN A 100 3.43 -14.32 10.89
N ARG A 101 4.31 -13.89 11.81
CA ARG A 101 5.21 -12.74 11.59
C ARG A 101 6.08 -12.88 10.36
N LEU A 102 6.54 -14.09 10.04
CA LEU A 102 7.31 -14.34 8.81
C LEU A 102 6.47 -14.07 7.55
N LEU A 103 5.17 -14.37 7.60
CA LEU A 103 4.25 -14.02 6.52
C LEU A 103 4.10 -12.50 6.43
N LEU A 104 3.89 -11.80 7.54
CA LEU A 104 3.79 -10.34 7.56
C LEU A 104 5.04 -9.68 6.96
N LEU A 105 6.24 -10.05 7.42
CA LEU A 105 7.50 -9.53 6.89
C LEU A 105 7.64 -9.80 5.38
N SER A 106 7.21 -10.98 4.93
CA SER A 106 7.21 -11.34 3.50
C SER A 106 6.23 -10.48 2.69
N LEU A 107 5.04 -10.20 3.23
CA LEU A 107 4.03 -9.35 2.59
C LEU A 107 4.49 -7.88 2.53
N LEU A 108 5.06 -7.34 3.61
CA LEU A 108 5.65 -6.00 3.65
C LEU A 108 6.79 -5.85 2.63
N THR A 109 7.70 -6.82 2.58
CA THR A 109 8.75 -6.87 1.54
C THR A 109 8.14 -6.93 0.14
N GLY A 110 7.04 -7.67 -0.01
CA GLY A 110 6.23 -7.72 -1.22
C GLY A 110 5.79 -6.34 -1.67
N LEU A 111 5.13 -5.58 -0.78
CA LEU A 111 4.65 -4.22 -1.04
C LEU A 111 5.79 -3.28 -1.42
N VAL A 112 6.89 -3.26 -0.65
CA VAL A 112 8.07 -2.43 -0.96
C VAL A 112 8.54 -2.66 -2.40
N ARG A 113 8.64 -3.93 -2.83
CA ARG A 113 9.05 -4.27 -4.20
C ARG A 113 8.05 -3.76 -5.25
N ARG A 114 6.75 -3.76 -4.97
CA ARG A 114 5.71 -3.24 -5.89
C ARG A 114 5.82 -1.72 -6.01
N HIS A 115 5.95 -0.99 -4.90
CA HIS A 115 6.15 0.47 -4.92
C HIS A 115 7.43 0.87 -5.66
N ARG A 116 8.54 0.13 -5.48
CA ARG A 116 9.79 0.36 -6.25
C ARG A 116 9.58 0.19 -7.76
N ARG A 117 8.72 -0.74 -8.18
CA ARG A 117 8.35 -0.91 -9.60
C ARG A 117 7.54 0.26 -10.13
N PHE A 118 6.62 0.82 -9.34
CA PHE A 118 5.92 2.05 -9.72
C PHE A 118 6.86 3.24 -9.87
N VAL A 119 7.79 3.45 -8.93
CA VAL A 119 8.83 4.49 -9.05
C VAL A 119 9.59 4.33 -10.36
N TYR A 120 10.00 3.09 -10.70
CA TYR A 120 10.64 2.79 -11.96
C TYR A 120 9.76 3.12 -13.17
N PHE A 121 8.50 2.69 -13.18
CA PHE A 121 7.57 2.93 -14.30
C PHE A 121 7.31 4.41 -14.54
N TYR A 122 7.10 5.21 -13.49
CA TYR A 122 6.92 6.65 -13.63
C TYR A 122 8.21 7.37 -14.05
N GLY A 123 9.39 6.78 -13.80
CA GLY A 123 10.68 7.27 -14.27
C GLY A 123 10.95 7.02 -15.77
N LEU A 124 10.23 6.10 -16.41
CA LEU A 124 10.40 5.78 -17.83
C LEU A 124 9.69 6.81 -18.72
N ARG A 125 10.37 7.89 -19.11
CA ARG A 125 9.87 8.78 -20.16
C ARG A 125 10.06 8.15 -21.55
N SER A 126 8.99 8.10 -22.35
CA SER A 126 8.96 7.69 -23.77
C SER A 126 9.59 6.32 -24.08
N ASN A 127 8.89 5.23 -23.75
CA ASN A 127 9.36 3.86 -23.98
C ASN A 127 8.58 3.17 -25.13
N PRO A 128 9.25 2.52 -26.12
CA PRO A 128 8.60 1.77 -27.19
C PRO A 128 7.78 0.55 -26.71
N MET A 129 7.95 0.08 -25.46
CA MET A 129 7.18 -1.04 -24.87
C MET A 129 5.95 -0.58 -24.06
N GLY A 130 5.25 0.47 -24.51
CA GLY A 130 4.15 1.08 -23.77
C GLY A 130 3.05 0.10 -23.33
N ASP A 131 2.70 -0.88 -24.16
CA ASP A 131 1.63 -1.83 -23.83
C ASP A 131 2.06 -2.87 -22.78
N TYR A 132 3.30 -3.33 -22.81
CA TYR A 132 3.87 -4.18 -21.75
C TYR A 132 3.90 -3.45 -20.40
N ILE A 133 4.27 -2.16 -20.40
CA ILE A 133 4.29 -1.34 -19.19
C ILE A 133 2.88 -1.16 -18.65
N LYS A 134 1.89 -0.87 -19.50
CA LYS A 134 0.48 -0.74 -19.09
C LYS A 134 -0.04 -2.02 -18.43
N GLU A 135 0.22 -3.18 -19.03
CA GLU A 135 -0.20 -4.47 -18.47
C GLU A 135 0.51 -4.75 -17.14
N SER A 136 1.81 -4.48 -17.07
CA SER A 136 2.59 -4.63 -15.84
C SER A 136 2.04 -3.74 -14.73
N ILE A 137 1.82 -2.45 -15.00
CA ILE A 137 1.20 -1.51 -14.05
C ILE A 137 -0.15 -2.03 -13.54
N ALA A 138 -1.01 -2.52 -14.44
CA ALA A 138 -2.31 -3.06 -14.04
C ALA A 138 -2.18 -4.25 -13.07
N ARG A 139 -1.26 -5.18 -13.33
CA ARG A 139 -0.98 -6.30 -12.41
C ARG A 139 -0.40 -5.83 -11.08
N GLU A 140 0.46 -4.81 -11.09
CA GLU A 140 1.04 -4.26 -9.87
C GLU A 140 -0.02 -3.63 -8.96
N ARG A 141 -1.05 -2.96 -9.53
CA ARG A 141 -2.19 -2.43 -8.76
C ARG A 141 -2.99 -3.54 -8.07
N GLU A 142 -3.31 -4.62 -8.80
CA GLU A 142 -4.01 -5.79 -8.24
C GLU A 142 -3.17 -6.47 -7.15
N HIS A 143 -1.85 -6.58 -7.33
CA HIS A 143 -0.98 -7.13 -6.29
C HIS A 143 -0.92 -6.26 -5.03
N ILE A 144 -0.85 -4.93 -5.16
CA ILE A 144 -0.87 -4.03 -4.00
C ILE A 144 -2.18 -4.24 -3.23
N ALA A 145 -3.33 -4.15 -3.90
CA ALA A 145 -4.63 -4.30 -3.24
C ALA A 145 -4.80 -5.68 -2.58
N ALA A 146 -4.37 -6.75 -3.25
CA ALA A 146 -4.42 -8.09 -2.68
C ALA A 146 -3.54 -8.23 -1.43
N ILE A 147 -2.31 -7.71 -1.44
CA ILE A 147 -1.41 -7.79 -0.30
C ILE A 147 -1.90 -6.91 0.85
N VAL A 148 -2.37 -5.68 0.57
CA VAL A 148 -2.96 -4.81 1.60
C VAL A 148 -4.13 -5.51 2.27
N GLY A 149 -5.02 -6.13 1.50
CA GLY A 149 -6.12 -6.90 2.06
C GLY A 149 -5.69 -8.10 2.91
N MET A 150 -4.61 -8.80 2.53
CA MET A 150 -4.05 -9.87 3.36
C MET A 150 -3.49 -9.34 4.68
N ILE A 151 -2.85 -8.18 4.67
CA ILE A 151 -2.29 -7.57 5.88
C ILE A 151 -3.40 -7.04 6.79
N GLU A 152 -4.41 -6.34 6.26
CA GLU A 152 -5.59 -5.92 7.04
C GLU A 152 -6.30 -7.09 7.73
N ASN A 153 -6.37 -8.25 7.07
CA ASN A 153 -6.96 -9.46 7.68
C ASN A 153 -6.07 -10.10 8.77
N MET A 154 -4.81 -9.69 8.88
CA MET A 154 -3.85 -10.21 9.87
C MET A 154 -3.66 -9.29 11.08
N ILE A 155 -4.15 -8.05 10.99
CA ILE A 155 -4.05 -6.98 12.00
C ILE A 155 -5.39 -6.87 12.73
#